data_AF-A0A3M2RXL1-F1
#
_entry.id   AF-A0A3M2RXL1-F1
#
_cell.length_a   1.000
_cell.length_b   1.000
_cell.length_c   1.000
_cell.angle_alpha   90.00
_cell.angle_beta   90.00
_cell.angle_gamma   90.00
#
_symmetry.space_group_name_H-M   'P 1'
#
loop_
_entity.id
_entity.type
_entity.pdbx_description
1 polymer ?
#
loop_
_entity_poly.entity_id
_entity_poly.type
_entity_poly.pdbx_seq_one_letter_code
_entity_poly.pdbx_strand_id
1 'polypeptide(L)'
;MQKVLDDVPTFARWRAAPGFGSKTLYEMHKEHPVIRTGPNSLSYGSVQAIKDIYGHGTKCLKGEFYETLAGSHFHLADVVDKTDHARKRRALSAAYALKNLENWKFKVADKTERFIRCC
;
A
#
# COMPACT_ATOMS: atom_id res chain seq x y z
N MET A 1 -25.39 2.79 9.04
CA MET A 1 -24.02 3.33 8.90
C MET A 1 -23.56 4.18 10.09
N GLN A 2 -24.46 4.85 10.82
CA GLN A 2 -24.08 5.70 11.97
C GLN A 2 -23.40 4.95 13.13
N LYS A 3 -23.77 3.68 13.40
CA LYS A 3 -23.23 2.91 14.53
C LYS A 3 -21.75 2.49 14.41
N VAL A 4 -21.12 2.65 13.25
CA VAL A 4 -19.68 2.34 13.04
C VAL A 4 -18.81 3.59 13.28
N LEU A 5 -19.42 4.77 13.33
CA LEU A 5 -18.68 6.04 13.36
C LEU A 5 -18.21 6.44 14.76
N ASP A 6 -18.82 5.91 15.82
CA ASP A 6 -18.62 6.34 17.21
C ASP A 6 -17.85 5.34 18.09
N ASP A 7 -17.29 4.25 17.53
CA ASP A 7 -16.52 3.26 18.30
C ASP A 7 -15.07 3.74 18.58
N VAL A 8 -14.96 4.77 19.44
CA VAL A 8 -13.74 5.18 20.16
C VAL A 8 -12.93 3.99 20.73
N PRO A 9 -13.54 2.86 21.17
CA PRO A 9 -12.79 1.71 21.69
C PRO A 9 -11.86 1.06 20.66
N THR A 10 -12.26 0.99 19.38
CA THR A 10 -11.49 0.28 18.36
C THR A 10 -10.21 1.01 17.97
N PHE A 11 -10.26 2.34 17.86
CA PHE A 11 -9.09 3.16 17.58
C PHE A 11 -8.08 3.14 18.71
N ALA A 12 -8.53 3.28 19.96
CA ALA A 12 -7.67 3.21 21.13
C ALA A 12 -7.01 1.82 21.27
N ARG A 13 -7.79 0.75 21.07
CA ARG A 13 -7.30 -0.64 21.07
C ARG A 13 -6.25 -0.89 19.98
N TRP A 14 -6.48 -0.38 18.77
CA TRP A 14 -5.52 -0.46 17.66
C TRP A 14 -4.19 0.21 18.02
N ARG A 15 -4.23 1.46 18.50
CA ARG A 15 -3.03 2.24 18.81
C ARG A 15 -2.24 1.69 20.00
N ALA A 16 -2.92 1.12 20.99
CA ALA A 16 -2.30 0.60 22.21
C ALA A 16 -1.71 -0.81 22.04
N ALA A 17 -1.96 -1.49 20.92
CA ALA A 17 -1.55 -2.86 20.71
C ALA A 17 -0.01 -2.99 20.56
N PRO A 18 0.67 -3.69 21.48
CA PRO A 18 2.10 -3.93 21.35
C PRO A 18 2.38 -5.00 20.28
N GLY A 19 3.52 -4.89 19.60
CA GLY A 19 4.02 -5.91 18.66
C GLY A 19 3.48 -5.77 17.23
N PHE A 20 3.03 -6.88 16.64
CA PHE A 20 2.63 -6.95 15.22
C PHE A 20 1.23 -6.39 14.98
N GLY A 21 1.16 -5.13 14.56
CA GLY A 21 -0.12 -4.48 14.25
C GLY A 21 -1.01 -5.27 13.27
N SER A 22 -0.43 -5.88 12.24
CA SER A 22 -1.19 -6.69 11.27
C SER A 22 -1.98 -7.83 11.94
N LYS A 23 -1.41 -8.51 12.94
CA LYS A 23 -2.07 -9.59 13.68
C LYS A 23 -3.23 -9.06 14.51
N THR A 24 -3.01 -7.98 15.25
CA THR A 24 -4.06 -7.37 16.09
C THR A 24 -5.24 -6.90 15.24
N LEU A 25 -4.95 -6.24 14.12
CA LEU A 25 -5.97 -5.75 13.20
C LEU A 25 -6.78 -6.91 12.58
N TYR A 26 -6.10 -8.02 12.26
CA TYR A 26 -6.77 -9.23 11.78
C TYR A 26 -7.72 -9.84 12.84
N GLU A 27 -7.27 -9.98 14.08
CA GLU A 27 -8.12 -10.49 15.16
C GLU A 27 -9.33 -9.58 15.41
N MET A 28 -9.13 -8.26 15.41
CA MET A 28 -10.23 -7.31 15.52
C MET A 28 -11.21 -7.40 14.34
N HIS A 29 -10.72 -7.72 13.14
CA HIS A 29 -11.59 -7.88 11.96
C HIS A 29 -12.48 -9.12 12.00
N LYS A 30 -12.21 -10.09 12.89
CA LYS A 30 -13.13 -11.21 13.16
C LYS A 30 -14.39 -10.75 13.89
N GLU A 31 -14.27 -9.72 14.73
CA GLU A 31 -15.37 -9.14 15.50
C GLU A 31 -16.05 -7.99 14.74
N HIS A 32 -15.26 -7.17 14.04
CA HIS A 32 -15.71 -5.94 13.40
C HIS A 32 -15.31 -5.87 11.92
N PRO A 33 -16.27 -5.85 10.97
CA PRO A 33 -15.94 -5.82 9.54
C PRO A 33 -15.25 -4.51 9.11
N VAL A 34 -15.49 -3.40 9.82
CA VAL A 34 -14.88 -2.09 9.58
C VAL A 34 -14.35 -1.55 10.91
N ILE A 35 -13.09 -1.12 10.92
CA ILE A 35 -12.38 -0.64 12.11
C ILE A 35 -11.85 0.76 11.82
N ARG A 36 -11.99 1.69 12.76
CA ARG A 36 -11.35 3.00 12.67
C ARG A 36 -9.93 2.96 13.22
N THR A 37 -8.95 3.14 12.35
CA THR A 37 -7.51 3.12 12.70
C THR A 37 -6.91 4.51 12.85
N GLY A 38 -7.64 5.57 12.47
CA GLY A 38 -7.25 6.97 12.60
C GLY A 38 -8.45 7.91 12.49
N PRO A 39 -8.26 9.22 12.75
CA PRO A 39 -9.33 10.22 12.62
C PRO A 39 -9.99 10.17 11.23
N ASN A 40 -9.18 10.05 10.18
CA ASN A 40 -9.60 9.95 8.78
C ASN A 40 -9.19 8.61 8.13
N SER A 41 -8.99 7.55 8.92
CA SER A 41 -8.53 6.25 8.42
C SER A 41 -9.44 5.11 8.89
N LEU A 42 -9.90 4.32 7.92
CA LEU A 42 -10.75 3.16 8.12
C LEU A 42 -10.05 1.94 7.52
N SER A 43 -10.08 0.84 8.27
CA SER A 43 -9.65 -0.48 7.83
C SER A 43 -10.88 -1.34 7.52
N TYR A 44 -10.82 -2.07 6.42
CA TYR A 44 -11.88 -2.97 5.95
C TYR A 44 -11.37 -4.40 5.95
N GLY A 45 -12.09 -5.32 6.61
CA GLY A 45 -11.71 -6.73 6.70
C GLY A 45 -12.34 -7.64 5.63
N SER A 46 -13.26 -7.10 4.82
CA SER A 46 -13.99 -7.89 3.81
C SER A 46 -13.22 -8.00 2.50
N VAL A 47 -13.21 -9.19 1.90
CA VAL A 47 -12.61 -9.45 0.58
C VAL A 47 -13.27 -8.60 -0.52
N GLN A 48 -14.56 -8.32 -0.40
CA GLN A 48 -15.29 -7.47 -1.36
C GLN A 48 -14.71 -6.05 -1.42
N ALA A 49 -14.23 -5.53 -0.28
CA ALA A 49 -13.66 -4.18 -0.19
C ALA A 49 -12.38 -4.04 -1.05
N ILE A 50 -11.67 -5.12 -1.35
CA ILE A 50 -10.48 -5.09 -2.21
C ILE A 50 -10.86 -4.58 -3.60
N LYS A 51 -11.95 -5.10 -4.16
CA LYS A 51 -12.44 -4.69 -5.48
C LYS A 51 -13.01 -3.27 -5.45
N ASP A 52 -13.67 -2.88 -4.37
CA ASP A 52 -14.27 -1.55 -4.26
C ASP A 52 -13.19 -0.45 -4.09
N ILE A 53 -12.12 -0.73 -3.33
CA ILE A 53 -11.03 0.21 -3.04
C ILE A 53 -9.97 0.23 -4.15
N TYR A 54 -9.57 -0.94 -4.67
CA TYR A 54 -8.45 -1.05 -5.63
C TYR A 54 -8.89 -1.44 -7.04
N GLY A 55 -10.17 -1.76 -7.24
CA GLY A 55 -10.68 -2.19 -8.54
C GLY A 55 -10.72 -1.08 -9.58
N HIS A 56 -10.92 -1.50 -10.82
CA HIS A 56 -11.02 -0.59 -11.95
C HIS A 56 -12.21 0.36 -11.79
N GLY A 57 -11.98 1.65 -12.02
CA GLY A 57 -13.02 2.68 -11.88
C GLY A 57 -13.32 3.08 -10.43
N THR A 58 -12.54 2.61 -9.45
CA THR A 58 -12.68 3.07 -8.06
C THR A 58 -12.56 4.60 -7.97
N LYS A 59 -13.39 5.19 -7.11
CA LYS A 59 -13.31 6.63 -6.78
C LYS A 59 -12.23 6.90 -5.74
N CYS A 60 -11.74 5.87 -5.06
CA CYS A 60 -10.64 6.00 -4.12
C CYS A 60 -9.38 6.51 -4.83
N LEU A 61 -8.67 7.41 -4.15
CA LEU A 61 -7.35 7.92 -4.53
C LEU A 61 -6.35 7.48 -3.46
N LYS A 62 -5.06 7.57 -3.78
CA LYS A 62 -4.03 7.44 -2.75
C LYS A 62 -4.24 8.55 -1.71
N GLY A 63 -4.10 8.21 -0.43
CA GLY A 63 -4.30 9.16 0.66
C GLY A 63 -3.10 10.09 0.85
N GLU A 64 -3.30 11.10 1.70
CA GLU A 64 -2.31 12.13 2.07
C GLU A 64 -0.95 11.56 2.53
N PHE A 65 -0.94 10.36 3.11
CA PHE A 65 0.28 9.65 3.51
C PHE A 65 1.30 9.55 2.36
N TYR A 66 0.85 9.34 1.11
CA TYR A 66 1.75 9.26 -0.04
C TYR A 66 2.33 10.62 -0.43
N GLU A 67 1.63 11.72 -0.15
CA GLU A 67 2.16 13.06 -0.39
C GLU A 67 3.19 13.45 0.67
N THR A 68 2.97 13.07 1.94
CA THR A 68 3.91 13.36 3.04
C THR A 68 5.25 12.64 2.89
N LEU A 69 5.29 11.52 2.18
CA LEU A 69 6.52 10.76 1.90
C LEU A 69 7.20 11.17 0.60
N ALA A 70 6.58 12.06 -0.20
CA ALA A 70 7.17 12.53 -1.43
C ALA A 70 8.39 13.41 -1.12
N GLY A 71 9.47 13.21 -1.89
CA GLY A 71 10.67 14.04 -1.82
C GLY A 71 10.49 15.36 -2.58
N SER A 72 11.54 15.79 -3.27
CA SER A 72 11.50 17.01 -4.10
C SER A 72 10.48 16.94 -5.25
N HIS A 73 10.11 15.73 -5.67
CA HIS A 73 9.16 15.49 -6.76
C HIS A 73 8.35 14.22 -6.50
N PHE A 74 7.12 14.16 -7.05
CA PHE A 74 6.30 12.95 -6.96
C PHE A 74 6.81 11.85 -7.90
N HIS A 75 7.24 10.73 -7.33
CA HIS A 75 7.59 9.53 -8.08
C HIS A 75 6.35 8.67 -8.38
N LEU A 76 6.54 7.58 -9.14
CA LEU A 76 5.43 6.67 -9.50
C LEU A 76 4.72 6.10 -8.25
N ALA A 77 5.47 5.85 -7.17
CA ALA A 77 4.92 5.33 -5.93
C ALA A 77 4.03 6.36 -5.20
N ASP A 78 4.41 7.64 -5.27
CA ASP A 78 3.84 8.68 -4.40
C ASP A 78 2.75 9.50 -5.10
N VAL A 79 2.79 9.59 -6.44
CA VAL A 79 1.82 10.38 -7.20
C VAL A 79 0.38 9.91 -6.96
N VAL A 80 -0.47 10.86 -6.54
CA VAL A 80 -1.89 10.65 -6.22
C VAL A 80 -2.77 10.83 -7.45
N ASP A 81 -2.44 11.80 -8.32
CA ASP A 81 -3.18 12.04 -9.54
C ASP A 81 -3.12 10.84 -10.49
N LYS A 82 -4.30 10.39 -10.94
CA LYS A 82 -4.44 9.19 -11.77
C LYS A 82 -3.86 9.38 -13.17
N THR A 83 -3.96 10.58 -13.73
CA THR A 83 -3.50 10.85 -15.10
C THR A 83 -1.97 10.88 -15.15
N ASP A 84 -1.34 11.54 -14.18
CA ASP A 84 0.10 11.60 -14.05
C ASP A 84 0.68 10.23 -13.63
N HIS A 85 -0.01 9.50 -12.74
CA HIS A 85 0.34 8.11 -12.44
C HIS A 85 0.32 7.23 -13.70
N ALA A 86 -0.72 7.33 -14.54
CA ALA A 86 -0.82 6.55 -15.77
C ALA A 86 0.32 6.87 -16.75
N ARG A 87 0.66 8.15 -16.88
CA ARG A 87 1.78 8.62 -17.71
C ARG A 87 3.12 8.07 -17.22
N LYS A 88 3.43 8.21 -15.93
CA LYS A 88 4.68 7.70 -15.32
C LYS A 88 4.77 6.18 -15.39
N ARG A 89 3.66 5.47 -15.12
CA ARG A 89 3.58 4.01 -15.23
C ARG A 89 3.90 3.54 -16.65
N ARG A 90 3.33 4.21 -17.66
CA ARG A 90 3.60 3.90 -19.08
C ARG A 90 5.06 4.12 -19.45
N ALA A 91 5.68 5.18 -18.95
CA ALA A 91 7.11 5.42 -19.18
C ALA A 91 7.98 4.30 -18.62
N LEU A 92 7.62 3.74 -17.46
CA LEU A 92 8.38 2.67 -16.79
C LEU A 92 7.99 1.25 -17.23
N SER A 93 6.84 1.04 -17.88
CA SER A 93 6.32 -0.30 -18.15
C SER A 93 7.22 -1.14 -19.05
N ALA A 94 7.96 -0.51 -19.97
CA ALA A 94 8.89 -1.20 -20.83
C ALA A 94 10.03 -1.86 -20.05
N ALA A 95 10.60 -1.18 -19.04
CA ALA A 95 11.71 -1.72 -18.25
C ALA A 95 11.30 -2.97 -17.46
N TYR A 96 10.03 -3.03 -17.01
CA TYR A 96 9.48 -4.15 -16.25
C TYR A 96 8.76 -5.20 -17.11
N ALA A 97 8.87 -5.13 -18.45
CA ALA A 97 8.36 -6.19 -19.32
C ALA A 97 9.16 -7.47 -19.14
N LEU A 98 8.49 -8.64 -19.14
CA LEU A 98 9.11 -9.93 -18.82
C LEU A 98 10.38 -10.21 -19.66
N LYS A 99 10.30 -10.02 -20.99
CA LYS A 99 11.44 -10.17 -21.91
C LYS A 99 12.62 -9.28 -21.53
N ASN A 100 12.35 -8.05 -21.11
CA ASN A 100 13.41 -7.14 -20.68
C ASN A 100 13.97 -7.61 -19.34
N LEU A 101 13.15 -7.97 -18.36
CA LEU A 101 13.62 -8.51 -17.08
C LEU A 101 14.53 -9.73 -17.24
N GLU A 102 14.23 -10.63 -18.18
CA GLU A 102 15.09 -11.77 -18.49
C GLU A 102 16.48 -11.35 -18.95
N ASN A 103 16.57 -10.34 -19.81
CA ASN A 103 17.83 -9.76 -20.25
C ASN A 103 18.61 -9.10 -19.10
N TRP A 104 17.96 -8.73 -17.98
CA TRP A 104 18.62 -8.11 -16.83
C TRP A 104 19.10 -9.10 -15.76
N LYS A 105 18.71 -10.39 -15.84
CA LYS A 105 19.06 -11.41 -14.82
C LYS A 105 20.56 -11.52 -14.54
N PHE A 106 21.40 -11.45 -15.58
CA PHE A 106 22.85 -11.58 -15.43
C PHE A 106 23.47 -10.44 -14.59
N LYS A 107 22.89 -9.23 -14.64
CA LYS A 107 23.36 -8.10 -13.82
C LYS A 107 23.12 -8.34 -12.35
N VAL A 108 21.96 -8.88 -11.99
CA VAL A 108 21.63 -9.22 -10.60
C VAL A 108 22.60 -10.30 -10.10
N ALA A 109 22.82 -11.36 -10.88
CA ALA A 109 23.77 -12.42 -10.54
C ALA A 109 25.20 -11.87 -10.30
N ASP A 110 25.72 -11.04 -11.21
CA ASP A 110 27.04 -10.39 -11.07
C ASP A 110 27.14 -9.56 -9.77
N LYS A 111 26.11 -8.76 -9.44
CA LYS A 111 26.14 -7.95 -8.21
C LYS A 111 26.04 -8.79 -6.94
N THR A 112 25.20 -9.80 -6.93
CA THR A 112 25.09 -10.73 -5.81
C THR A 112 26.40 -11.47 -5.58
N GLU A 113 27.05 -11.96 -6.64
CA GLU A 113 28.34 -12.66 -6.53
C GLU A 113 29.44 -11.76 -5.98
N ARG A 114 29.53 -10.51 -6.48
CA ARG A 114 30.49 -9.53 -5.95
C ARG A 114 30.24 -9.21 -4.48
N PHE A 115 28.97 -9.08 -4.09
CA PHE A 115 28.61 -8.81 -2.71
C PHE A 115 29.02 -9.96 -1.78
N ILE A 116 28.80 -11.21 -2.21
CA ILE A 116 29.20 -12.40 -1.44
C ILE A 116 30.73 -12.52 -1.34
N ARG A 117 31.47 -12.22 -2.40
CA ARG A 117 32.94 -12.36 -2.43
C ARG A 117 33.71 -11.23 -1.72
N CYS A 118 33.09 -10.06 -1.55
CA CYS A 118 33.70 -8.93 -0.84
C CYS A 118 33.51 -8.98 0.68
N CYS A 119 32.55 -9.76 1.16
CA CYS A 119 32.37 -10.08 2.58
C CYS A 119 33.18 -11.34 2.93
#